data_AF-A0A7C1KXF9-F1
#
_entry.id   AF-A0A7C1KXF9-F1
#
_cell.length_a   1.000
_cell.length_b   1.000
_cell.length_c   1.000
_cell.angle_alpha   90.00
_cell.angle_beta   90.00
_cell.angle_gamma   90.00
#
_symmetry.space_group_name_H-M   'P 1'
#
loop_
_entity.id
_entity.type
_entity.pdbx_description
1 polymer ?
#
loop_
_entity_poly.entity_id
_entity_poly.type
_entity_poly.pdbx_seq_one_letter_code
_entity_poly.pdbx_strand_id
1 'polypeptide(L)'
;MKVLLLGAGASKSYTESPTGQSMPVAKDFFRTFTKLKISNNPFVIIDAIVYYIEARKNISISKYFNGVNNIEEFHSEIEEEYLAKLKTGNFSDYSLSQKVNSELVYLFASVINEIQNGPISRSHCNLVKFLSSNDITLTFNWDTLMDRALEETTGWSTDNGYIVRPLKIYRDGWVLPNSDNINSPKLIKLHGSTNWISSLTIVKEGQLVLSQAASPETFYVFESTVEPFPAYEGRYMAGYEPFSYGYYPPNIPDPGKRADKGRVFISATRRPPSRPKVQGDESGLTSTPLIPLKNDFQIKIISKVLAVHIKPICWYAKFIFKLFYNVRWKWVYYCDCWQRTTFHERINE
;
A
#
# COMPACT_ATOMS: atom_id res chain seq x y z
N MET A 1 24.82 14.15 7.16
CA MET A 1 23.64 13.44 6.65
C MET A 1 23.84 11.95 6.86
N LYS A 2 22.95 11.35 7.64
CA LYS A 2 22.84 9.91 7.89
C LYS A 2 21.64 9.37 7.11
N VAL A 3 21.69 8.08 6.82
CA VAL A 3 20.58 7.35 6.22
C VAL A 3 20.20 6.21 7.16
N LEU A 4 19.00 6.26 7.72
CA LEU A 4 18.40 5.15 8.46
C LEU A 4 17.66 4.25 7.47
N LEU A 5 18.06 2.98 7.37
CA LEU A 5 17.42 2.00 6.50
C LEU A 5 16.60 1.02 7.32
N LEU A 6 15.29 1.00 7.11
CA LEU A 6 14.36 0.05 7.71
C LEU A 6 14.01 -1.03 6.70
N GLY A 7 14.51 -2.24 6.95
CA GLY A 7 14.18 -3.43 6.16
C GLY A 7 12.69 -3.79 6.23
N ALA A 8 12.25 -4.61 5.27
CA ALA A 8 10.90 -5.18 5.29
C ALA A 8 10.73 -6.04 6.55
N GLY A 9 9.69 -5.76 7.33
CA GLY A 9 9.41 -6.44 8.59
C GLY A 9 10.00 -5.77 9.82
N ALA A 10 10.67 -4.61 9.72
CA ALA A 10 11.13 -3.84 10.90
C ALA A 10 9.97 -3.51 11.87
N SER A 11 8.77 -3.39 11.31
CA SER A 11 7.52 -3.16 12.02
C SER A 11 7.08 -4.32 12.92
N LYS A 12 7.70 -5.50 12.84
CA LYS A 12 7.53 -6.56 13.85
C LYS A 12 7.99 -6.15 15.25
N SER A 13 8.81 -5.11 15.35
CA SER A 13 9.18 -4.54 16.65
C SER A 13 8.03 -3.82 17.35
N TYR A 14 6.89 -3.61 16.68
CA TYR A 14 5.68 -3.05 17.29
C TYR A 14 4.91 -4.09 18.10
N THR A 15 4.83 -3.86 19.41
CA THR A 15 4.22 -4.80 20.37
C THR A 15 2.94 -4.26 21.02
N GLU A 16 2.55 -3.02 20.72
CA GLU A 16 1.43 -2.32 21.37
C GLU A 16 0.14 -2.37 20.53
N SER A 17 0.03 -3.35 19.60
CA SER A 17 -1.16 -3.50 18.75
C SER A 17 -2.41 -3.80 19.57
N PRO A 18 -3.54 -3.10 19.33
CA PRO A 18 -4.80 -3.36 20.03
C PRO A 18 -5.41 -4.72 19.67
N THR A 19 -4.96 -5.33 18.57
CA THR A 19 -5.43 -6.65 18.10
C THR A 19 -4.75 -7.81 18.82
N GLY A 20 -3.66 -7.54 19.56
CA GLY A 20 -2.77 -8.55 20.11
C GLY A 20 -1.98 -9.35 19.05
N GLN A 21 -2.11 -9.02 17.76
CA GLN A 21 -1.32 -9.62 16.68
C GLN A 21 -0.07 -8.77 16.41
N SER A 22 0.98 -9.41 15.92
CA SER A 22 2.16 -8.73 15.40
C SER A 22 2.03 -8.51 13.90
N MET A 23 2.77 -7.52 13.36
CA MET A 23 2.83 -7.29 11.92
C MET A 23 3.19 -8.56 11.15
N PRO A 24 2.37 -8.97 10.17
CA PRO A 24 2.59 -10.22 9.45
C PRO A 24 3.81 -10.12 8.54
N VAL A 25 4.44 -11.26 8.30
CA VAL A 25 5.30 -11.48 7.13
C VAL A 25 4.50 -12.18 6.03
N ALA A 26 5.08 -12.24 4.83
CA ALA A 26 4.35 -12.71 3.67
C ALA A 26 3.69 -14.11 3.83
N LYS A 27 4.34 -15.02 4.56
CA LYS A 27 3.89 -16.41 4.79
C LYS A 27 2.82 -16.58 5.87
N ASP A 28 2.61 -15.60 6.75
CA ASP A 28 1.61 -15.68 7.82
C ASP A 28 0.46 -14.69 7.66
N PHE A 29 0.48 -13.87 6.61
CA PHE A 29 -0.52 -12.84 6.32
C PHE A 29 -1.98 -13.32 6.43
N PHE A 30 -2.37 -14.36 5.69
CA PHE A 30 -3.76 -14.83 5.70
C PHE A 30 -4.19 -15.40 7.06
N ARG A 31 -3.28 -16.09 7.74
CA ARG A 31 -3.52 -16.61 9.09
C ARG A 31 -3.62 -15.49 10.12
N THR A 32 -2.90 -14.39 9.93
CA THR A 32 -3.04 -13.19 10.76
C THR A 32 -4.40 -12.55 10.50
N PHE A 33 -4.82 -12.42 9.23
CA PHE A 33 -6.14 -11.90 8.87
C PHE A 33 -7.28 -12.67 9.57
N THR A 34 -7.28 -14.00 9.58
CA THR A 34 -8.34 -14.80 10.21
C THR A 34 -8.48 -14.62 11.72
N LYS A 35 -7.45 -14.05 12.37
CA LYS A 35 -7.47 -13.74 13.81
C LYS A 35 -7.96 -12.32 14.11
N LEU A 36 -8.04 -11.45 13.11
CA LEU A 36 -8.50 -10.08 13.28
C LEU A 36 -10.04 -10.02 13.29
N LYS A 37 -10.61 -9.15 14.12
CA LYS A 37 -12.06 -8.94 14.18
C LYS A 37 -12.64 -8.53 12.81
N ILE A 38 -11.86 -7.78 12.03
CA ILE A 38 -12.25 -7.32 10.70
C ILE A 38 -12.57 -8.47 9.73
N SER A 39 -12.03 -9.67 9.94
CA SER A 39 -12.32 -10.84 9.09
C SER A 39 -13.78 -11.30 9.12
N ASN A 40 -14.52 -10.93 10.17
CA ASN A 40 -15.95 -11.21 10.30
C ASN A 40 -16.82 -9.99 9.98
N ASN A 41 -16.22 -8.88 9.52
CA ASN A 41 -16.95 -7.66 9.24
C ASN A 41 -17.59 -7.72 7.84
N PRO A 42 -18.92 -7.53 7.70
CA PRO A 42 -19.61 -7.59 6.41
C PRO A 42 -19.23 -6.47 5.41
N PHE A 43 -18.49 -5.44 5.86
CA PHE A 43 -17.94 -4.42 4.97
C PHE A 43 -16.65 -4.86 4.28
N VAL A 44 -15.98 -5.90 4.78
CA VAL A 44 -14.81 -6.51 4.14
C VAL A 44 -15.28 -7.40 3.01
N ILE A 45 -14.95 -7.01 1.77
CA ILE A 45 -15.37 -7.74 0.57
C ILE A 45 -14.16 -8.48 0.01
N ILE A 46 -14.25 -9.81 0.04
CA ILE A 46 -13.22 -10.74 -0.45
C ILE A 46 -13.83 -11.82 -1.35
N ASP A 47 -14.99 -11.57 -1.95
CA ASP A 47 -15.75 -12.58 -2.71
C ASP A 47 -15.00 -13.04 -3.96
N ALA A 48 -14.28 -12.14 -4.64
CA ALA A 48 -13.45 -12.52 -5.77
C ALA A 48 -12.26 -13.37 -5.32
N ILE A 49 -11.61 -13.02 -4.21
CA ILE A 49 -10.52 -13.83 -3.62
C ILE A 49 -11.02 -15.24 -3.29
N VAL A 50 -12.16 -15.35 -2.61
CA VAL A 50 -12.79 -16.63 -2.24
C VAL A 50 -13.07 -17.44 -3.49
N TYR A 51 -13.79 -16.85 -4.46
CA TYR A 51 -14.13 -17.52 -5.71
C TYR A 51 -12.89 -17.98 -6.47
N TYR A 52 -11.85 -17.15 -6.56
CA TYR A 52 -10.62 -17.51 -7.24
C TYR A 52 -9.95 -18.72 -6.57
N ILE A 53 -9.79 -18.71 -5.25
CA ILE A 53 -9.14 -19.81 -4.52
C ILE A 53 -9.95 -21.10 -4.67
N GLU A 54 -11.26 -21.05 -4.48
CA GLU A 54 -12.10 -22.24 -4.51
C GLU A 54 -12.24 -22.80 -5.93
N ALA A 55 -12.51 -21.95 -6.92
CA ALA A 55 -12.72 -22.39 -8.30
C ALA A 55 -11.42 -22.73 -9.04
N ARG A 56 -10.31 -22.03 -8.77
CA ARG A 56 -9.03 -22.22 -9.50
C ARG A 56 -8.05 -23.12 -8.78
N LYS A 57 -7.94 -22.99 -7.45
CA LYS A 57 -7.00 -23.80 -6.66
C LYS A 57 -7.64 -25.07 -6.13
N ASN A 58 -8.97 -25.21 -6.21
CA ASN A 58 -9.72 -26.35 -5.69
C ASN A 58 -9.40 -26.64 -4.21
N ILE A 59 -9.26 -25.56 -3.42
CA ILE A 59 -8.98 -25.58 -1.99
C ILE A 59 -10.03 -24.68 -1.32
N SER A 60 -10.64 -25.14 -0.22
CA SER A 60 -11.58 -24.31 0.53
C SER A 60 -10.89 -23.08 1.11
N ILE A 61 -11.59 -21.96 1.18
CA ILE A 61 -11.00 -20.71 1.68
C ILE A 61 -10.43 -20.86 3.10
N SER A 62 -11.13 -21.60 3.97
CA SER A 62 -10.68 -21.86 5.34
C SER A 62 -9.35 -22.64 5.37
N LYS A 63 -9.18 -23.64 4.51
CA LYS A 63 -7.93 -24.39 4.41
C LYS A 63 -6.81 -23.51 3.86
N TYR A 64 -7.10 -22.66 2.89
CA TYR A 64 -6.12 -21.74 2.33
C TYR A 64 -5.68 -20.69 3.35
N PHE A 65 -6.60 -19.99 4.01
CA PHE A 65 -6.24 -18.94 4.97
C PHE A 65 -5.53 -19.45 6.22
N ASN A 66 -5.80 -20.68 6.66
CA ASN A 66 -5.10 -21.29 7.78
C ASN A 66 -3.76 -21.96 7.40
N GLY A 67 -3.44 -22.04 6.11
CA GLY A 67 -2.18 -22.59 5.60
C GLY A 67 -1.00 -21.63 5.69
N VAL A 68 0.18 -22.10 5.26
CA VAL A 68 1.40 -21.28 5.12
C VAL A 68 1.48 -20.74 3.69
N ASN A 69 0.49 -19.93 3.31
CA ASN A 69 0.41 -19.35 1.98
C ASN A 69 1.09 -17.98 1.95
N ASN A 70 1.94 -17.77 0.95
CA ASN A 70 2.67 -16.54 0.75
C ASN A 70 1.81 -15.52 -0.02
N ILE A 71 1.48 -14.39 0.61
CA ILE A 71 0.70 -13.31 0.00
C ILE A 71 1.37 -12.71 -1.24
N GLU A 72 2.70 -12.60 -1.27
CA GLU A 72 3.45 -12.03 -2.40
C GLU A 72 3.46 -12.97 -3.62
N GLU A 73 3.52 -14.28 -3.37
CA GLU A 73 3.39 -15.30 -4.42
C GLU A 73 1.96 -15.32 -4.96
N PHE A 74 0.96 -15.31 -4.08
CA PHE A 74 -0.44 -15.25 -4.49
C PHE A 74 -0.72 -13.99 -5.29
N HIS A 75 -0.23 -12.84 -4.83
CA HIS A 75 -0.35 -11.60 -5.56
C HIS A 75 0.31 -11.68 -6.95
N SER A 76 1.56 -12.15 -7.03
CA SER A 76 2.28 -12.29 -8.30
C SER A 76 1.55 -13.19 -9.29
N GLU A 77 0.95 -14.28 -8.80
CA GLU A 77 0.12 -15.18 -9.61
C GLU A 77 -1.09 -14.45 -10.22
N ILE A 78 -1.83 -13.69 -9.40
CA ILE A 78 -2.99 -12.91 -9.87
C ILE A 78 -2.58 -11.85 -10.89
N GLU A 79 -1.46 -11.16 -10.66
CA GLU A 79 -0.95 -10.13 -11.56
C GLU A 79 -0.48 -10.72 -12.90
N GLU A 80 0.25 -11.83 -12.88
CA GLU A 80 0.68 -12.53 -14.09
C GLU A 80 -0.52 -13.03 -14.91
N GLU A 81 -1.53 -13.59 -14.25
CA GLU A 81 -2.78 -13.97 -14.89
C GLU A 81 -3.51 -12.77 -15.46
N TYR A 82 -3.58 -11.66 -14.70
CA TYR A 82 -4.24 -10.44 -15.14
C TYR A 82 -3.60 -9.87 -16.40
N LEU A 83 -2.27 -9.75 -16.42
CA LEU A 83 -1.51 -9.25 -17.57
C LEU A 83 -1.57 -10.21 -18.77
N ALA A 84 -1.57 -11.52 -18.54
CA ALA A 84 -1.72 -12.50 -19.61
C ALA A 84 -3.09 -12.39 -20.30
N LYS A 85 -4.17 -12.24 -19.52
CA LYS A 85 -5.53 -12.10 -20.04
C LYS A 85 -5.82 -10.72 -20.62
N LEU A 86 -5.15 -9.67 -20.14
CA LEU A 86 -5.23 -8.36 -20.77
C LEU A 86 -4.83 -8.42 -22.24
N LYS A 87 -3.82 -9.24 -22.58
CA LYS A 87 -3.35 -9.44 -23.96
C LYS A 87 -4.37 -10.16 -24.85
N THR A 88 -5.30 -10.93 -24.30
CA THR A 88 -6.36 -11.59 -25.09
C THR A 88 -7.48 -10.63 -25.47
N GLY A 89 -7.57 -9.47 -24.81
CA GLY A 89 -8.51 -8.40 -25.14
C GLY A 89 -9.96 -8.64 -24.73
N ASN A 90 -10.28 -9.79 -24.14
CA ASN A 90 -11.64 -10.09 -23.70
C ASN A 90 -11.88 -9.63 -22.25
N PHE A 91 -12.86 -8.74 -22.07
CA PHE A 91 -13.21 -8.17 -20.77
C PHE A 91 -13.54 -9.24 -19.71
N SER A 92 -14.32 -10.26 -20.09
CA SER A 92 -14.72 -11.32 -19.14
C SER A 92 -13.53 -12.10 -18.58
N ASP A 93 -12.44 -12.15 -19.35
CA ASP A 93 -11.29 -12.97 -19.00
C ASP A 93 -10.51 -12.29 -17.88
N TYR A 94 -10.24 -10.99 -18.02
CA TYR A 94 -9.42 -10.25 -17.06
C TYR A 94 -10.20 -9.65 -15.88
N SER A 95 -11.52 -9.47 -15.99
CA SER A 95 -12.32 -8.76 -14.98
C SER A 95 -12.25 -9.40 -13.60
N LEU A 96 -12.25 -10.74 -13.54
CA LEU A 96 -12.08 -11.46 -12.28
C LEU A 96 -10.71 -11.19 -11.66
N SER A 97 -9.62 -11.34 -12.42
CA SER A 97 -8.26 -11.13 -11.93
C SER A 97 -8.05 -9.69 -11.46
N GLN A 98 -8.63 -8.70 -12.15
CA GLN A 98 -8.65 -7.30 -11.70
C GLN A 98 -9.37 -7.11 -10.36
N LYS A 99 -10.52 -7.76 -10.19
CA LYS A 99 -11.32 -7.68 -8.96
C LYS A 99 -10.59 -8.35 -7.78
N VAL A 100 -10.03 -9.54 -8.00
CA VAL A 100 -9.17 -10.24 -7.02
C VAL A 100 -7.99 -9.36 -6.62
N ASN A 101 -7.31 -8.75 -7.60
CA ASN A 101 -6.18 -7.86 -7.33
C ASN A 101 -6.58 -6.67 -6.44
N SER A 102 -7.72 -6.04 -6.75
CA SER A 102 -8.22 -4.88 -6.00
C SER A 102 -8.59 -5.27 -4.56
N GLU A 103 -9.32 -6.37 -4.38
CA GLU A 103 -9.65 -6.91 -3.05
C GLU A 103 -8.40 -7.27 -2.26
N LEU A 104 -7.36 -7.78 -2.92
CA LEU A 104 -6.11 -8.13 -2.26
C LEU A 104 -5.37 -6.89 -1.73
N VAL A 105 -5.38 -5.79 -2.47
CA VAL A 105 -4.81 -4.50 -2.01
C VAL A 105 -5.54 -4.00 -0.76
N TYR A 106 -6.87 -3.98 -0.78
CA TYR A 106 -7.65 -3.55 0.38
C TYR A 106 -7.44 -4.46 1.58
N LEU A 107 -7.45 -5.78 1.36
CA LEU A 107 -7.18 -6.77 2.39
C LEU A 107 -5.79 -6.54 3.01
N PHE A 108 -4.76 -6.36 2.17
CA PHE A 108 -3.40 -6.09 2.60
C PHE A 108 -3.29 -4.84 3.48
N ALA A 109 -3.82 -3.71 3.00
CA ALA A 109 -3.81 -2.47 3.76
C ALA A 109 -4.60 -2.59 5.07
N SER A 110 -5.77 -3.24 5.04
CA SER A 110 -6.63 -3.39 6.22
C SER A 110 -5.96 -4.22 7.32
N VAL A 111 -5.30 -5.33 6.99
CA VAL A 111 -4.59 -6.15 7.99
C VAL A 111 -3.48 -5.35 8.67
N ILE A 112 -2.73 -4.57 7.89
CA ILE A 112 -1.70 -3.68 8.43
C ILE A 112 -2.34 -2.62 9.30
N ASN A 113 -3.34 -1.90 8.80
CA ASN A 113 -4.04 -0.82 9.50
C ASN A 113 -4.62 -1.31 10.84
N GLU A 114 -5.33 -2.43 10.87
CA GLU A 114 -5.83 -3.06 12.11
C GLU A 114 -4.73 -3.23 13.15
N ILE A 115 -3.55 -3.73 12.72
CA ILE A 115 -2.45 -4.02 13.63
C ILE A 115 -1.77 -2.74 14.11
N GLN A 116 -1.50 -1.77 13.23
CA GLN A 116 -0.87 -0.49 13.62
C GLN A 116 -1.80 0.49 14.33
N ASN A 117 -3.11 0.20 14.40
CA ASN A 117 -4.14 1.07 14.97
C ASN A 117 -4.08 1.24 16.50
N GLY A 118 -2.89 1.17 17.09
CA GLY A 118 -2.66 1.39 18.51
C GLY A 118 -1.85 2.65 18.78
N PRO A 119 -1.27 2.78 19.99
CA PRO A 119 -0.39 3.87 20.36
C PRO A 119 0.82 3.99 19.44
N ILE A 120 1.42 5.19 19.43
CA ILE A 120 2.64 5.49 18.68
C ILE A 120 3.77 4.56 19.12
N SER A 121 4.50 4.00 18.17
CA SER A 121 5.51 2.97 18.43
C SER A 121 6.75 3.53 19.12
N ARG A 122 6.98 3.13 20.37
CA ARG A 122 8.16 3.53 21.15
C ARG A 122 9.48 3.13 20.49
N SER A 123 9.55 1.95 19.86
CA SER A 123 10.75 1.50 19.15
C SER A 123 11.09 2.43 17.99
N HIS A 124 10.10 2.86 17.21
CA HIS A 124 10.29 3.82 16.13
C HIS A 124 10.65 5.21 16.66
N CYS A 125 9.98 5.71 17.72
CA CYS A 125 10.34 6.99 18.34
C CYS A 125 11.80 6.99 18.83
N ASN A 126 12.27 5.88 19.40
CA ASN A 126 13.65 5.75 19.82
C ASN A 126 14.63 5.82 18.64
N LEU A 127 14.28 5.29 17.46
CA LEU A 127 15.09 5.46 16.25
C LEU A 127 15.13 6.92 15.80
N VAL A 128 13.98 7.60 15.82
CA VAL A 128 13.86 9.01 15.41
C VAL A 128 14.72 9.94 16.26
N LYS A 129 14.88 9.67 17.55
CA LYS A 129 15.76 10.46 18.45
C LYS A 129 17.22 10.53 18.00
N PHE A 130 17.69 9.63 17.14
CA PHE A 130 19.05 9.65 16.59
C PHE A 130 19.18 10.44 15.27
N LEU A 131 18.06 10.93 14.74
CA LEU A 131 17.99 11.66 13.48
C LEU A 131 18.10 13.17 13.72
N SER A 132 18.89 13.82 12.89
CA SER A 132 18.86 15.27 12.70
C SER A 132 17.94 15.64 11.53
N SER A 133 17.57 16.91 11.41
CA SER A 133 16.68 17.38 10.35
C SER A 133 17.22 17.18 8.93
N ASN A 134 18.53 17.03 8.77
CA ASN A 134 19.19 16.76 7.49
C ASN A 134 19.33 15.26 7.19
N ASP A 135 18.83 14.38 8.04
CA ASP A 135 18.92 12.94 7.86
C ASP A 135 17.70 12.37 7.11
N ILE A 136 17.88 11.19 6.54
CA ILE A 136 16.86 10.52 5.72
C ILE A 136 16.54 9.15 6.32
N THR A 137 15.26 8.83 6.41
CA THR A 137 14.79 7.47 6.65
C THR A 137 14.31 6.86 5.35
N LEU A 138 14.86 5.70 4.99
CA LEU A 138 14.41 4.84 3.90
C LEU A 138 13.69 3.65 4.52
N THR A 139 12.48 3.35 4.07
CA THR A 139 11.71 2.19 4.56
C THR A 139 11.12 1.36 3.43
N PHE A 140 11.14 0.04 3.62
CA PHE A 140 10.43 -0.93 2.79
C PHE A 140 9.08 -1.35 3.39
N ASN A 141 8.74 -0.84 4.57
CA ASN A 141 7.49 -1.16 5.25
C ASN A 141 6.33 -0.30 4.70
N TRP A 142 5.17 -0.93 4.53
CA TRP A 142 3.96 -0.29 4.02
C TRP A 142 3.19 0.48 5.08
N ASP A 143 3.30 0.06 6.35
CA ASP A 143 2.67 0.71 7.49
C ASP A 143 3.20 2.13 7.72
N THR A 144 2.61 2.80 8.70
CA THR A 144 2.83 4.21 9.03
C THR A 144 3.40 4.41 10.42
N LEU A 145 3.97 3.37 11.03
CA LEU A 145 4.52 3.47 12.39
C LEU A 145 5.70 4.45 12.45
N MET A 146 6.54 4.48 11.41
CA MET A 146 7.65 5.42 11.32
C MET A 146 7.17 6.85 11.04
N ASP A 147 6.11 7.02 10.25
CA ASP A 147 5.49 8.30 9.93
C ASP A 147 4.96 8.95 11.21
N ARG A 148 4.16 8.20 11.99
CA ARG A 148 3.65 8.62 13.30
C ARG A 148 4.77 8.93 14.29
N ALA A 149 5.84 8.13 14.31
CA ALA A 149 6.98 8.39 15.18
C ALA A 149 7.77 9.65 14.80
N LEU A 150 7.90 9.92 13.50
CA LEU A 150 8.53 11.13 12.98
C LEU A 150 7.69 12.36 13.31
N GLU A 151 6.36 12.29 13.10
CA GLU A 151 5.43 13.36 13.45
C GLU A 151 5.48 13.68 14.95
N GLU A 152 5.41 12.66 15.80
CA GLU A 152 5.42 12.82 17.26
C GLU A 152 6.73 13.42 17.79
N THR A 153 7.87 13.00 17.25
CA THR A 153 9.19 13.31 17.83
C THR A 153 9.85 14.53 17.19
N THR A 154 9.32 15.03 16.06
CA THR A 154 9.94 16.10 15.28
C THR A 154 8.90 17.07 14.72
N GLY A 155 9.28 17.98 13.82
CA GLY A 155 8.33 18.79 13.05
C GLY A 155 7.84 18.12 11.75
N TRP A 156 8.03 16.80 11.60
CA TRP A 156 7.62 16.09 10.41
C TRP A 156 6.10 16.12 10.26
N SER A 157 5.61 16.30 9.03
CA SER A 157 4.19 16.23 8.70
C SER A 157 4.01 15.68 7.29
N THR A 158 2.80 15.28 6.91
CA THR A 158 2.55 14.83 5.54
C THR A 158 2.65 15.95 4.49
N ASP A 159 2.69 17.22 4.91
CA ASP A 159 2.86 18.38 4.02
C ASP A 159 4.23 18.40 3.33
N ASN A 160 5.27 18.02 4.07
CA ASN A 160 6.66 18.19 3.63
C ASN A 160 7.63 17.12 4.13
N GLY A 161 7.18 16.16 4.95
CA GLY A 161 8.01 15.15 5.57
C GLY A 161 8.39 14.01 4.62
N TYR A 162 7.52 13.69 3.66
CA TYR A 162 7.89 12.85 2.53
C TYR A 162 8.77 13.62 1.55
N ILE A 163 9.67 12.89 0.88
CA ILE A 163 10.47 13.48 -0.19
C ILE A 163 9.65 13.79 -1.45
N VAL A 164 8.52 13.08 -1.66
CA VAL A 164 7.57 13.38 -2.72
C VAL A 164 6.37 14.08 -2.13
N ARG A 165 5.98 15.19 -2.73
CA ARG A 165 4.81 15.95 -2.32
C ARG A 165 3.53 15.29 -2.86
N PRO A 166 2.54 14.97 -2.01
CA PRO A 166 1.24 14.52 -2.47
C PRO A 166 0.48 15.67 -3.15
N LEU A 167 -0.54 15.36 -3.95
CA LEU A 167 -1.39 16.40 -4.52
C LEU A 167 -2.33 17.01 -3.46
N LYS A 168 -2.93 16.16 -2.62
CA LYS A 168 -3.77 16.56 -1.48
C LYS A 168 -3.61 15.59 -0.33
N ILE A 169 -3.91 16.07 0.87
CA ILE A 169 -3.90 15.31 2.12
C ILE A 169 -5.32 15.29 2.68
N TYR A 170 -5.75 14.14 3.19
CA TYR A 170 -7.03 13.99 3.89
C TYR A 170 -6.83 14.23 5.39
N ARG A 171 -7.40 15.32 5.90
CA ARG A 171 -7.46 15.74 7.31
C ARG A 171 -8.85 16.32 7.57
N ASP A 172 -9.82 15.46 7.90
CA ASP A 172 -11.26 15.82 7.95
C ASP A 172 -11.78 16.42 6.63
N GLY A 173 -11.12 16.10 5.52
CA GLY A 173 -11.38 16.69 4.21
C GLY A 173 -10.11 16.81 3.39
N TRP A 174 -10.27 16.92 2.08
CA TRP A 174 -9.15 17.04 1.15
C TRP A 174 -8.58 18.46 1.12
N VAL A 175 -7.40 18.65 1.69
CA VAL A 175 -6.67 19.93 1.73
C VAL A 175 -5.41 19.90 0.87
N LEU A 176 -4.97 21.07 0.42
CA LEU A 176 -3.66 21.20 -0.25
C LEU A 176 -2.55 21.11 0.79
N PRO A 177 -1.40 20.49 0.46
CA PRO A 177 -0.25 20.51 1.34
C PRO A 177 0.27 21.94 1.53
N ASN A 178 0.71 22.27 2.74
CA ASN A 178 1.36 23.54 3.04
C ASN A 178 2.72 23.65 2.33
N SER A 179 3.11 24.85 1.92
CA SER A 179 4.39 25.11 1.23
C SER A 179 5.56 25.33 2.19
N ASP A 180 5.28 25.43 3.49
CA ASP A 180 6.29 25.79 4.48
C ASP A 180 7.35 24.70 4.58
N ASN A 181 8.60 25.13 4.53
CA ASN A 181 9.73 24.23 4.59
C ASN A 181 10.08 24.00 6.07
N ILE A 182 9.54 22.93 6.66
CA ILE A 182 9.85 22.58 8.04
C ILE A 182 11.17 21.82 8.08
N ASN A 183 11.99 22.18 9.05
CA ASN A 183 13.28 21.55 9.30
C ASN A 183 13.07 20.22 10.04
N SER A 184 12.71 19.16 9.31
CA SER A 184 12.52 17.80 9.81
C SER A 184 13.26 16.77 8.95
N PRO A 185 13.63 15.59 9.50
CA PRO A 185 14.15 14.49 8.70
C PRO A 185 13.20 14.15 7.55
N LYS A 186 13.72 13.57 6.46
CA LYS A 186 12.87 13.14 5.32
C LYS A 186 12.60 11.64 5.36
N LEU A 187 11.40 11.25 4.93
CA LEU A 187 10.98 9.86 4.80
C LEU A 187 10.81 9.47 3.33
N ILE A 188 11.36 8.32 2.95
CA ILE A 188 11.20 7.70 1.63
C ILE A 188 10.61 6.31 1.80
N LYS A 189 9.44 6.07 1.20
CA LYS A 189 8.77 4.78 1.16
C LYS A 189 8.99 4.09 -0.18
N LEU A 190 9.87 3.10 -0.20
CA LEU A 190 10.28 2.42 -1.43
C LEU A 190 9.23 1.42 -1.92
N HIS A 191 8.41 0.89 -1.01
CA HIS A 191 7.28 0.05 -1.35
C HIS A 191 5.95 0.78 -1.15
N GLY A 192 5.90 2.11 -1.17
CA GLY A 192 4.63 2.83 -1.04
C GLY A 192 4.08 2.70 0.37
N SER A 193 2.78 2.91 0.54
CA SER A 193 2.20 2.94 1.88
C SER A 193 0.72 2.67 1.91
N THR A 194 0.24 2.16 3.05
CA THR A 194 -1.19 2.05 3.32
C THR A 194 -1.89 3.41 3.36
N ASN A 195 -1.21 4.49 3.76
CA ASN A 195 -1.82 5.83 3.76
C ASN A 195 -1.57 6.64 2.49
N TRP A 196 -0.83 6.11 1.52
CA TRP A 196 -0.73 6.72 0.19
C TRP A 196 -1.87 6.20 -0.64
N ILE A 197 -2.62 7.08 -1.31
CA ILE A 197 -3.88 6.75 -1.95
C ILE A 197 -3.80 7.14 -3.43
N SER A 198 -4.39 6.30 -4.27
CA SER A 198 -4.57 6.52 -5.70
C SER A 198 -5.96 6.03 -6.12
N SER A 199 -6.37 6.30 -7.35
CA SER A 199 -7.54 5.63 -7.95
C SER A 199 -7.26 4.18 -8.34
N LEU A 200 -8.32 3.40 -8.56
CA LEU A 200 -8.24 2.04 -9.10
C LEU A 200 -7.66 2.03 -10.53
N THR A 201 -7.06 0.91 -10.93
CA THR A 201 -6.64 0.68 -12.32
C THR A 201 -7.82 0.31 -13.20
N ILE A 202 -7.80 0.78 -14.45
CA ILE A 202 -8.74 0.43 -15.52
C ILE A 202 -7.95 0.10 -16.78
N VAL A 203 -8.60 -0.60 -17.71
CA VAL A 203 -8.05 -0.86 -19.03
C VAL A 203 -8.49 0.25 -19.98
N LYS A 204 -7.51 0.93 -20.58
CA LYS A 204 -7.74 1.88 -21.67
C LYS A 204 -6.78 1.57 -22.81
N GLU A 205 -7.30 1.42 -24.02
CA GLU A 205 -6.50 1.13 -25.22
C GLU A 205 -5.56 -0.09 -25.04
N GLY A 206 -6.05 -1.13 -24.34
CA GLY A 206 -5.27 -2.35 -24.07
C GLY A 206 -4.17 -2.20 -23.01
N GLN A 207 -4.08 -1.06 -22.34
CA GLN A 207 -3.10 -0.80 -21.27
C GLN A 207 -3.78 -0.56 -19.93
N LEU A 208 -3.12 -0.98 -18.85
CA LEU A 208 -3.51 -0.60 -17.50
C LEU A 208 -3.18 0.87 -17.28
N VAL A 209 -4.17 1.62 -16.80
CA VAL A 209 -4.01 3.03 -16.41
C VAL A 209 -4.79 3.29 -15.14
N LEU A 210 -4.34 4.23 -14.32
CA LEU A 210 -5.15 4.76 -13.22
C LEU A 210 -6.44 5.40 -13.76
N SER A 211 -7.54 5.24 -13.04
CA SER A 211 -8.85 5.76 -13.43
C SER A 211 -9.01 7.25 -13.15
N GLN A 212 -8.20 7.86 -12.29
CA GLN A 212 -8.16 9.31 -12.08
C GLN A 212 -7.73 10.04 -13.34
N ALA A 213 -8.25 11.25 -13.53
CA ALA A 213 -7.82 12.14 -14.60
C ALA A 213 -6.43 12.73 -14.38
N ALA A 214 -5.98 12.86 -13.11
CA ALA A 214 -4.63 13.34 -12.80
C ALA A 214 -3.52 12.45 -13.39
N SER A 215 -2.32 13.03 -13.42
CA SER A 215 -1.10 12.35 -13.87
C SER A 215 -0.88 11.05 -13.09
N PRO A 216 -0.34 9.98 -13.71
CA PRO A 216 -0.04 8.75 -12.98
C PRO A 216 1.07 8.88 -11.92
N GLU A 217 1.79 10.01 -11.88
CA GLU A 217 2.74 10.35 -10.82
C GLU A 217 2.08 10.99 -9.60
N THR A 218 0.78 11.28 -9.68
CA THR A 218 0.02 11.92 -8.62
C THR A 218 -0.51 10.87 -7.65
N PHE A 219 -0.32 11.14 -6.37
CA PHE A 219 -0.92 10.39 -5.27
C PHE A 219 -1.46 11.36 -4.20
N TYR A 220 -2.27 10.81 -3.32
CA TYR A 220 -2.90 11.48 -2.20
C TYR A 220 -2.40 10.84 -0.91
N VAL A 221 -2.58 11.53 0.22
CA VAL A 221 -2.22 10.96 1.52
C VAL A 221 -3.43 11.03 2.43
N PHE A 222 -3.71 9.95 3.15
CA PHE A 222 -4.57 9.99 4.33
C PHE A 222 -3.72 10.28 5.57
N GLU A 223 -4.17 11.25 6.38
CA GLU A 223 -3.52 11.55 7.65
C GLU A 223 -4.48 11.34 8.81
N SER A 224 -5.69 11.89 8.78
CA SER A 224 -6.59 11.79 9.93
C SER A 224 -8.04 12.12 9.57
N THR A 225 -8.94 11.65 10.43
CA THR A 225 -10.35 11.98 10.38
C THR A 225 -10.95 11.81 11.77
N VAL A 226 -11.86 12.70 12.14
CA VAL A 226 -12.79 12.58 13.26
C VAL A 226 -14.17 12.21 12.74
N GLU A 227 -14.56 12.82 11.62
CA GLU A 227 -15.87 12.62 11.01
C GLU A 227 -15.87 11.49 9.96
N PRO A 228 -17.04 10.86 9.68
CA PRO A 228 -17.19 9.95 8.55
C PRO A 228 -16.77 10.58 7.22
N PHE A 229 -16.13 9.80 6.36
CA PHE A 229 -15.67 10.24 5.05
C PHE A 229 -16.29 9.49 3.87
N PRO A 230 -16.30 10.09 2.67
CA PRO A 230 -16.70 9.41 1.43
C PRO A 230 -15.84 8.19 1.16
N ALA A 231 -16.43 7.00 1.01
CA ALA A 231 -15.69 5.75 0.79
C ALA A 231 -16.40 4.86 -0.24
N TYR A 232 -15.78 3.73 -0.60
CA TYR A 232 -16.37 2.78 -1.53
C TYR A 232 -17.73 2.25 -1.01
N GLU A 233 -18.79 2.60 -1.74
CA GLU A 233 -20.20 2.43 -1.38
C GLU A 233 -20.56 2.88 0.06
N GLY A 234 -19.94 3.96 0.55
CA GLY A 234 -20.22 4.53 1.88
C GLY A 234 -19.70 3.72 3.07
N ARG A 235 -18.89 2.68 2.82
CA ARG A 235 -18.37 1.76 3.84
C ARG A 235 -17.21 2.35 4.66
N TYR A 236 -17.45 3.52 5.25
CA TYR A 236 -16.62 4.10 6.28
C TYR A 236 -16.62 3.21 7.54
N MET A 237 -15.47 3.17 8.22
CA MET A 237 -15.31 2.50 9.51
C MET A 237 -14.59 3.43 10.47
N ALA A 238 -15.23 3.71 11.60
CA ALA A 238 -14.69 4.58 12.65
C ALA A 238 -13.71 3.84 13.58
N GLY A 239 -13.03 4.60 14.44
CA GLY A 239 -12.16 4.07 15.50
C GLY A 239 -10.74 3.79 15.06
N TYR A 240 -10.26 4.51 14.04
CA TYR A 240 -8.86 4.42 13.61
C TYR A 240 -8.07 5.65 14.02
N GLU A 241 -6.87 5.41 14.54
CA GLU A 241 -5.84 6.39 14.85
C GLU A 241 -5.33 7.07 13.57
N PRO A 242 -4.72 8.26 13.69
CA PRO A 242 -4.07 8.93 12.57
C PRO A 242 -3.17 7.98 11.76
N PHE A 243 -3.10 8.23 10.46
CA PHE A 243 -2.41 7.47 9.42
C PHE A 243 -2.99 6.08 9.14
N SER A 244 -4.06 5.70 9.84
CA SER A 244 -4.78 4.44 9.64
C SER A 244 -6.26 4.70 9.38
N TYR A 245 -6.86 3.84 8.57
CA TYR A 245 -8.29 3.82 8.30
C TYR A 245 -8.74 2.37 8.23
N GLY A 246 -10.05 2.14 8.16
CA GLY A 246 -10.59 0.79 8.03
C GLY A 246 -10.32 0.13 6.68
N TYR A 247 -11.29 -0.64 6.19
CA TYR A 247 -11.06 -1.43 5.00
C TYR A 247 -10.90 -0.58 3.71
N TYR A 248 -11.68 0.49 3.58
CA TYR A 248 -11.62 1.39 2.42
C TYR A 248 -11.03 2.76 2.79
N PRO A 249 -10.07 3.29 2.01
CA PRO A 249 -9.61 4.67 2.13
C PRO A 249 -10.71 5.67 1.72
N PRO A 250 -10.54 6.97 2.00
CA PRO A 250 -11.41 8.01 1.46
C PRO A 250 -11.31 8.08 -0.07
N ASN A 251 -12.45 8.23 -0.73
CA ASN A 251 -12.52 8.50 -2.17
C ASN A 251 -11.74 9.79 -2.49
N ILE A 252 -10.98 9.77 -3.59
CA ILE A 252 -10.18 10.94 -3.98
C ILE A 252 -11.08 12.01 -4.64
N PRO A 253 -10.71 13.29 -4.55
CA PRO A 253 -11.55 14.38 -5.02
C PRO A 253 -11.46 14.59 -6.54
N ASP A 254 -10.58 13.85 -7.21
CA ASP A 254 -10.35 13.96 -8.64
C ASP A 254 -11.47 13.32 -9.45
N PRO A 255 -11.82 13.89 -10.59
CA PRO A 255 -12.73 13.23 -11.52
C PRO A 255 -12.08 11.97 -12.10
N GLY A 256 -12.91 10.96 -12.36
CA GLY A 256 -12.52 9.82 -13.17
C GLY A 256 -12.29 10.22 -14.63
N LYS A 257 -11.49 9.41 -15.34
CA LYS A 257 -11.33 9.50 -16.79
C LYS A 257 -12.68 9.34 -17.46
N ARG A 258 -12.92 10.18 -18.48
CA ARG A 258 -14.15 10.13 -19.26
C ARG A 258 -14.18 8.88 -20.11
N ALA A 259 -15.38 8.34 -20.31
CA ALA A 259 -15.62 7.31 -21.30
C ALA A 259 -15.29 7.82 -22.71
N ASP A 260 -14.93 6.91 -23.61
CA ASP A 260 -14.70 7.27 -25.01
C ASP A 260 -15.96 7.88 -25.63
N LYS A 261 -15.80 8.71 -26.67
CA LYS A 261 -16.91 9.36 -27.35
C LYS A 261 -17.96 8.33 -27.78
N GLY A 262 -19.21 8.54 -27.38
CA GLY A 262 -20.33 7.63 -27.67
C GLY A 262 -20.50 6.47 -26.68
N ARG A 263 -19.71 6.41 -25.60
CA ARG A 263 -19.83 5.42 -24.53
C ARG A 263 -20.15 6.09 -23.20
N VAL A 264 -20.79 5.35 -22.29
CA VAL A 264 -21.04 5.75 -20.91
C VAL A 264 -20.60 4.62 -19.98
N PHE A 265 -20.07 4.96 -18.80
CA PHE A 265 -19.84 3.98 -17.75
C PHE A 265 -21.15 3.71 -17.02
N ILE A 266 -21.54 2.44 -16.92
CA ILE A 266 -22.71 2.02 -16.16
C ILE A 266 -22.20 1.26 -14.93
N SER A 267 -22.65 1.67 -13.75
CA SER A 267 -22.46 0.94 -12.50
C SER A 267 -23.81 0.53 -11.96
N ALA A 268 -23.94 -0.73 -11.53
CA ALA A 268 -25.15 -1.25 -10.92
C ALA A 268 -24.76 -1.99 -9.63
N THR A 269 -25.08 -1.40 -8.49
CA THR A 269 -24.91 -2.03 -7.18
C THR A 269 -26.24 -2.56 -6.69
N ARG A 270 -26.33 -3.87 -6.46
CA ARG A 270 -27.48 -4.47 -5.76
C ARG A 270 -27.31 -4.26 -4.25
N ARG A 271 -28.23 -3.53 -3.61
CA ARG A 271 -28.28 -3.36 -2.15
C ARG A 271 -29.42 -4.18 -1.57
N PRO A 272 -29.17 -5.42 -1.09
CA PRO A 272 -30.22 -6.20 -0.44
C PRO A 272 -30.66 -5.54 0.88
N PRO A 273 -31.93 -5.70 1.32
CA PRO A 273 -32.45 -5.07 2.54
C PRO A 273 -31.70 -5.47 3.83
N SER A 274 -31.06 -6.65 3.83
CA SER A 274 -30.28 -7.18 4.96
C SER A 274 -28.88 -6.55 5.08
N ARG A 275 -28.49 -5.65 4.18
CA ARG A 275 -27.16 -5.03 4.21
C ARG A 275 -27.08 -4.04 5.39
N PRO A 276 -25.97 -4.02 6.16
CA PRO A 276 -25.82 -3.05 7.24
C PRO A 276 -25.88 -1.61 6.72
N LYS A 277 -26.42 -0.71 7.53
CA LYS A 277 -26.44 0.73 7.20
C LYS A 277 -25.01 1.25 7.11
N VAL A 278 -24.72 1.91 6.00
CA VAL A 278 -23.46 2.62 5.76
C VAL A 278 -23.46 3.96 6.50
N GLN A 279 -22.28 4.41 6.92
CA GLN A 279 -22.12 5.64 7.71
C GLN A 279 -21.54 6.81 6.90
N GLY A 280 -20.80 6.53 5.82
CA GLY A 280 -20.23 7.54 4.93
C GLY A 280 -21.06 7.75 3.67
N ASP A 281 -20.73 8.79 2.90
CA ASP A 281 -21.26 9.00 1.55
C ASP A 281 -20.40 8.31 0.47
N GLU A 282 -20.81 8.47 -0.79
CA GLU A 282 -20.17 7.86 -1.97
C GLU A 282 -19.56 8.88 -2.93
N SER A 283 -19.41 10.12 -2.48
CA SER A 283 -18.88 11.20 -3.31
C SER A 283 -17.39 11.00 -3.65
N GLY A 284 -16.95 11.62 -4.75
CA GLY A 284 -15.58 11.47 -5.25
C GLY A 284 -15.36 10.19 -6.05
N LEU A 285 -14.09 9.95 -6.43
CA LEU A 285 -13.68 8.77 -7.18
C LEU A 285 -13.17 7.68 -6.23
N THR A 286 -13.65 6.45 -6.41
CA THR A 286 -13.19 5.30 -5.64
C THR A 286 -11.68 5.16 -5.69
N SER A 287 -11.10 4.99 -4.51
CA SER A 287 -9.67 5.00 -4.32
C SER A 287 -9.17 3.70 -3.70
N THR A 288 -7.87 3.48 -3.78
CA THR A 288 -7.16 2.30 -3.31
C THR A 288 -5.80 2.72 -2.74
N PRO A 289 -5.30 2.05 -1.70
CA PRO A 289 -3.96 2.34 -1.22
C PRO A 289 -2.90 2.02 -2.28
N LEU A 290 -1.86 2.84 -2.32
CA LEU A 290 -0.72 2.72 -3.22
C LEU A 290 0.30 1.75 -2.62
N ILE A 291 -0.03 0.47 -2.72
CA ILE A 291 0.84 -0.65 -2.38
C ILE A 291 1.33 -1.27 -3.70
N PRO A 292 2.64 -1.44 -3.91
CA PRO A 292 3.23 -2.01 -5.10
C PRO A 292 2.77 -3.44 -5.25
N LEU A 293 2.19 -3.63 -6.41
CA LEU A 293 1.88 -4.88 -7.07
C LEU A 293 2.48 -4.63 -8.46
N LYS A 294 3.69 -5.13 -8.72
CA LYS A 294 4.65 -4.83 -9.83
C LYS A 294 4.18 -3.88 -10.96
N ASN A 295 3.72 -2.66 -10.62
CA ASN A 295 3.08 -1.74 -11.55
C ASN A 295 3.96 -0.51 -11.81
N ASP A 296 4.05 -0.13 -13.08
CA ASP A 296 4.91 0.96 -13.59
C ASP A 296 4.65 2.35 -12.94
N PHE A 297 3.47 2.56 -12.36
CA PHE A 297 3.08 3.87 -11.80
C PHE A 297 3.94 4.30 -10.62
N GLN A 298 4.24 3.37 -9.72
CA GLN A 298 5.06 3.66 -8.57
C GLN A 298 6.54 3.72 -8.92
N ILE A 299 6.98 2.95 -9.93
CA ILE A 299 8.33 3.11 -10.50
C ILE A 299 8.52 4.54 -10.99
N LYS A 300 7.51 5.19 -11.58
CA LYS A 300 7.60 6.61 -11.98
C LYS A 300 7.73 7.55 -10.78
N ILE A 301 6.93 7.36 -9.73
CA ILE A 301 7.01 8.15 -8.49
C ILE A 301 8.39 7.97 -7.82
N ILE A 302 8.85 6.74 -7.66
CA ILE A 302 10.15 6.41 -7.05
C ILE A 302 11.31 6.87 -7.95
N SER A 303 11.20 6.72 -9.28
CA SER A 303 12.23 7.20 -10.21
C SER A 303 12.39 8.71 -10.12
N LYS A 304 11.29 9.46 -9.96
CA LYS A 304 11.31 10.90 -9.71
C LYS A 304 12.03 11.23 -8.40
N VAL A 305 11.77 10.47 -7.33
CA VAL A 305 12.49 10.59 -6.05
C VAL A 305 14.01 10.43 -6.24
N LEU A 306 14.40 9.32 -6.87
CA LEU A 306 15.80 8.92 -7.02
C LEU A 306 16.55 9.89 -7.94
N ALA A 307 15.91 10.37 -9.02
CA ALA A 307 16.54 11.24 -10.01
C ALA A 307 16.83 12.66 -9.48
N VAL A 308 15.98 13.16 -8.57
CA VAL A 308 16.09 14.54 -8.04
C VAL A 308 17.02 14.61 -6.83
N HIS A 309 17.02 13.62 -5.94
CA HIS A 309 17.66 13.75 -4.63
C HIS A 309 18.81 12.79 -4.34
N ILE A 310 19.03 11.77 -5.18
CA ILE A 310 19.99 10.67 -4.90
C ILE A 310 21.12 10.60 -5.95
N LYS A 311 21.26 11.62 -6.82
CA LYS A 311 22.39 11.73 -7.76
C LYS A 311 23.79 11.71 -7.09
N PRO A 312 24.02 12.19 -5.85
CA PRO A 312 25.34 12.07 -5.20
C PRO A 312 25.58 10.71 -4.51
N ILE A 313 24.56 9.88 -4.29
CA ILE A 313 24.64 8.61 -3.54
C ILE A 313 24.71 7.41 -4.52
N CYS A 314 25.13 7.68 -5.76
CA CYS A 314 24.72 6.98 -6.98
C CYS A 314 25.24 5.55 -7.21
N TRP A 315 25.98 4.94 -6.28
CA TRP A 315 26.40 3.55 -6.44
C TRP A 315 25.49 2.57 -5.70
N TYR A 316 25.20 2.82 -4.42
CA TYR A 316 24.44 1.87 -3.59
C TYR A 316 22.96 1.83 -3.95
N ALA A 317 22.34 2.99 -4.22
CA ALA A 317 20.93 3.04 -4.62
C ALA A 317 20.69 2.48 -6.02
N LYS A 318 21.60 2.71 -6.99
CA LYS A 318 21.55 2.05 -8.31
C LYS A 318 21.78 0.54 -8.19
N PHE A 319 22.68 0.09 -7.32
CA PHE A 319 22.93 -1.33 -7.07
C PHE A 319 21.70 -2.00 -6.44
N ILE A 320 21.09 -1.40 -5.41
CA ILE A 320 19.82 -1.85 -4.81
C ILE A 320 18.72 -1.87 -5.88
N PHE A 321 18.51 -0.78 -6.63
CA PHE A 321 17.48 -0.73 -7.66
C PHE A 321 17.70 -1.77 -8.77
N LYS A 322 18.96 -2.01 -9.17
CA LYS A 322 19.33 -3.03 -10.17
C LYS A 322 19.22 -4.46 -9.62
N LEU A 323 19.45 -4.68 -8.32
CA LEU A 323 19.21 -5.97 -7.64
C LEU A 323 17.71 -6.28 -7.52
N PHE A 324 16.89 -5.28 -7.18
CA PHE A 324 15.48 -5.48 -6.87
C PHE A 324 14.55 -5.43 -8.10
N TYR A 325 14.88 -4.68 -9.15
CA TYR A 325 13.97 -4.49 -10.30
C TYR A 325 14.45 -5.09 -11.64
N ASN A 326 15.74 -5.40 -11.82
CA ASN A 326 16.27 -5.87 -13.12
C ASN A 326 16.55 -7.36 -13.21
N VAL A 327 16.28 -8.13 -12.14
CA VAL A 327 16.49 -9.58 -12.19
C VAL A 327 15.18 -10.31 -11.92
N ARG A 328 14.72 -11.06 -12.93
CA ARG A 328 13.70 -12.11 -12.78
C ARG A 328 14.22 -13.13 -11.76
N TRP A 329 13.86 -13.00 -10.48
CA TRP A 329 14.15 -14.04 -9.50
C TRP A 329 12.89 -14.74 -9.01
N LYS A 330 12.87 -16.06 -9.28
CA LYS A 330 12.38 -17.06 -8.33
C LYS A 330 13.22 -16.93 -7.06
N TRP A 331 12.58 -16.67 -5.92
CA TRP A 331 13.26 -16.66 -4.63
C TRP A 331 13.56 -18.09 -4.18
N VAL A 332 14.84 -18.48 -4.19
CA VAL A 332 15.33 -19.61 -3.41
C VAL A 332 15.70 -19.05 -2.03
N TYR A 333 14.97 -19.47 -1.00
CA TYR A 333 15.23 -19.10 0.39
C TYR A 333 16.60 -19.64 0.84
N TYR A 334 17.52 -18.77 1.23
CA TYR A 334 18.61 -19.12 2.14
C TYR A 334 18.39 -18.38 3.46
N CYS A 335 17.89 -19.11 4.45
CA CYS A 335 18.15 -18.82 5.85
C CYS A 335 19.54 -19.37 6.14
N ASP A 336 20.50 -18.53 6.51
CA ASP A 336 21.51 -18.98 7.47
C ASP A 336 22.19 -17.82 8.21
N CYS A 337 22.53 -18.14 9.45
CA CYS A 337 23.11 -17.31 10.49
C CYS A 337 24.27 -16.41 10.03
N TRP A 338 24.31 -15.23 10.65
CA TRP A 338 25.50 -14.37 10.76
C TRP A 338 26.74 -15.18 11.15
N GLN A 339 27.64 -15.43 10.20
CA GLN A 339 29.06 -15.62 10.47
C GLN A 339 29.89 -14.77 9.51
N ARG A 340 30.79 -14.01 10.11
CA ARG A 340 31.75 -13.11 9.46
C ARG A 340 32.54 -13.84 8.40
N THR A 341 32.58 -13.31 7.18
CA THR A 341 33.75 -13.46 6.30
C THR A 341 33.85 -12.25 5.39
N THR A 342 34.99 -11.58 5.51
CA THR A 342 35.51 -10.54 4.62
C THR A 342 35.63 -11.06 3.20
N PHE A 343 34.98 -10.39 2.24
CA PHE A 343 35.15 -10.68 0.81
C PHE A 343 36.17 -9.70 0.21
N HIS A 344 37.31 -10.24 -0.23
CA HIS A 344 38.26 -9.56 -1.10
C HIS A 344 37.75 -9.64 -2.54
N GLU A 345 37.70 -8.50 -3.22
CA GLU A 345 37.51 -8.41 -4.67
C GLU A 345 38.62 -9.14 -5.41
N ARG A 346 38.26 -10.00 -6.36
CA ARG A 346 39.03 -10.23 -7.58
C ARG A 346 38.13 -9.98 -8.77
N ILE A 347 38.33 -8.82 -9.37
CA ILE A 347 38.00 -8.53 -10.75
C ILE A 347 38.89 -9.44 -11.61
N ASN A 348 38.31 -10.14 -12.58
CA ASN A 348 38.90 -10.31 -13.91
C ASN A 348 37.87 -10.90 -14.90
N GLU A 349 37.81 -10.18 -16.03
CA GLU A 349 37.27 -10.48 -17.38
C GLU A 349 35.76 -10.64 -17.59
#